data_AF-A0A969F1S4-F1
#
_entry.id   AF-A0A969F1S4-F1
#
_cell.length_a   1.000
_cell.length_b   1.000
_cell.length_c   1.000
_cell.angle_alpha   90.00
_cell.angle_beta   90.00
_cell.angle_gamma   90.00
#
_symmetry.space_group_name_H-M   'P 1'
#
loop_
_entity.id
_entity.type
_entity.pdbx_description
1 polymer ?
#
loop_
_entity_poly.entity_id
_entity_poly.type
_entity_poly.pdbx_seq_one_letter_code
_entity_poly.pdbx_strand_id
1 'polypeptide(L)'
;MSSYALAAPRYRSAAWQATAPGPIFSFGLGGTGQLIPALTSLIVDGVFDRFPTLKVVSVEAGCGYAAYLMDRLDAKHRFFGAFTNLARKPSDYVRSNCYFVAEPEERSIDAMLDLVGEDRILWGSDYPHIDSTLEAPNLIRESVASLSEARRTAVLGGNAAKVFGLP
;
A
#
# COMPACT_ATOMS: atom_id res chain seq x y z
N MET A 1 -36.67 -25.04 -53.05
CA MET A 1 -35.30 -24.52 -52.90
C MET A 1 -35.10 -24.14 -51.45
N SER A 2 -34.14 -24.80 -50.80
CA SER A 2 -33.75 -24.64 -49.39
C SER A 2 -32.96 -23.34 -49.20
N SER A 3 -33.21 -22.56 -48.13
CA SER A 3 -32.32 -21.47 -47.72
C SER A 3 -32.06 -21.55 -46.21
N TYR A 4 -30.89 -22.10 -45.90
CA TYR A 4 -30.02 -21.92 -44.72
C TYR A 4 -30.58 -21.10 -43.54
N ALA A 5 -30.99 -21.79 -42.48
CA ALA A 5 -30.97 -21.24 -41.13
C ALA A 5 -29.52 -21.26 -40.64
N LEU A 6 -28.89 -20.09 -40.56
CA LEU A 6 -27.61 -19.94 -39.86
C LEU A 6 -27.85 -20.19 -38.37
N ALA A 7 -27.40 -21.33 -37.86
CA ALA A 7 -27.32 -21.57 -36.44
C ALA A 7 -26.32 -20.57 -35.84
N ALA A 8 -26.82 -19.57 -35.11
CA ALA A 8 -25.99 -18.70 -34.31
C ALA A 8 -25.15 -19.56 -33.35
N PRO A 9 -23.84 -19.29 -33.16
CA PRO A 9 -23.03 -20.06 -32.23
C PRO A 9 -23.66 -19.89 -30.84
N ARG A 10 -24.13 -20.99 -30.25
CA ARG A 10 -24.41 -21.03 -28.82
C ARG A 10 -23.07 -20.91 -28.11
N TYR A 11 -22.63 -19.70 -27.84
CA TYR A 11 -21.63 -19.45 -26.81
C TYR A 11 -22.25 -19.95 -25.51
N ARG A 12 -21.99 -21.22 -25.15
CA ARG A 12 -22.11 -21.63 -23.75
C ARG A 12 -21.14 -20.72 -23.02
N SER A 13 -21.66 -19.79 -22.21
CA SER A 13 -20.82 -19.02 -21.29
C SER A 13 -19.95 -20.03 -20.58
N ALA A 14 -18.65 -19.93 -20.84
CA ALA A 14 -17.73 -20.95 -20.40
C ALA A 14 -17.70 -20.89 -18.87
N ALA A 15 -17.77 -22.05 -18.21
CA ALA A 15 -17.91 -22.18 -16.76
C ALA A 15 -16.86 -21.38 -15.95
N TRP A 16 -15.75 -20.98 -16.57
CA TRP A 16 -14.73 -20.10 -15.99
C TRP A 16 -15.21 -18.67 -15.68
N GLN A 17 -16.27 -18.18 -16.33
CA GLN A 17 -16.89 -16.88 -16.00
C GLN A 17 -17.89 -16.98 -14.84
N ALA A 18 -18.34 -18.20 -14.52
CA ALA A 18 -19.32 -18.43 -13.45
C ALA A 18 -18.67 -18.53 -12.06
N THR A 19 -17.34 -18.65 -11.98
CA THR A 19 -16.60 -18.37 -10.76
C THR A 19 -16.40 -16.87 -10.69
N ALA A 20 -17.47 -16.13 -10.36
CA ALA A 20 -17.27 -14.75 -9.91
C ALA A 20 -16.34 -14.86 -8.69
N PRO A 21 -15.10 -14.34 -8.72
CA PRO A 21 -14.32 -14.24 -7.50
C PRO A 21 -15.21 -13.47 -6.53
N GLY A 22 -15.51 -14.08 -5.38
CA GLY A 22 -16.38 -13.45 -4.40
C GLY A 22 -15.88 -12.03 -4.16
N PRO A 23 -16.75 -11.01 -4.07
CA PRO A 23 -16.33 -9.61 -3.99
C PRO A 23 -15.30 -9.35 -2.88
N ILE A 24 -15.31 -10.18 -1.84
CA ILE A 24 -14.33 -10.21 -0.74
C ILE A 24 -12.92 -10.56 -1.22
N PHE A 25 -12.74 -11.51 -2.14
CA PHE A 25 -11.40 -11.89 -2.62
C PHE A 25 -10.75 -10.77 -3.44
N SER A 26 -11.54 -10.00 -4.19
CA SER A 26 -11.03 -8.83 -4.92
C SER A 26 -10.63 -7.66 -4.00
N PHE A 27 -11.11 -7.65 -2.75
CA PHE A 27 -10.73 -6.64 -1.75
C PHE A 27 -9.23 -6.69 -1.42
N GLY A 28 -8.58 -7.86 -1.53
CA GLY A 28 -7.16 -8.02 -1.18
C GLY A 28 -6.18 -7.12 -1.95
N LEU A 29 -6.57 -6.58 -3.11
CA LEU A 29 -5.84 -5.51 -3.81
C LEU A 29 -6.64 -4.20 -3.92
N GLY A 30 -7.87 -4.19 -3.44
CA GLY A 30 -8.76 -3.03 -3.45
C GLY A 30 -8.18 -1.89 -2.61
N GLY A 31 -7.76 -2.18 -1.37
CA GLY A 31 -7.16 -1.20 -0.47
C GLY A 31 -5.93 -0.53 -1.08
N THR A 32 -4.91 -1.32 -1.44
CA THR A 32 -3.70 -0.81 -2.11
C THR A 32 -4.01 -0.09 -3.43
N GLY A 33 -4.93 -0.63 -4.23
CA GLY A 33 -5.36 -0.05 -5.50
C GLY A 33 -6.01 1.32 -5.36
N GLN A 34 -6.69 1.58 -4.24
CA GLN A 34 -7.31 2.88 -3.92
C GLN A 34 -6.31 3.85 -3.28
N LEU A 35 -5.37 3.38 -2.45
CA LEU A 35 -4.40 4.24 -1.79
C LEU A 35 -3.30 4.77 -2.71
N ILE A 36 -2.91 4.02 -3.74
CA ILE A 36 -1.93 4.51 -4.74
C ILE A 36 -2.38 5.84 -5.38
N PRO A 37 -3.58 5.95 -6.00
CA PRO A 37 -4.02 7.21 -6.57
C PRO A 37 -4.28 8.27 -5.49
N ALA A 38 -4.78 7.91 -4.31
CA ALA A 38 -5.03 8.87 -3.23
C ALA A 38 -3.73 9.54 -2.73
N LEU A 39 -2.69 8.75 -2.40
CA LEU A 39 -1.40 9.29 -2.01
C LEU A 39 -0.71 10.03 -3.16
N THR A 40 -0.88 9.56 -4.39
CA THR A 40 -0.36 10.25 -5.58
C THR A 40 -0.95 11.65 -5.66
N SER A 41 -2.27 11.83 -5.55
CA SER A 41 -2.92 13.15 -5.58
C SER A 41 -2.37 14.08 -4.50
N LEU A 42 -2.24 13.61 -3.25
CA LEU A 42 -1.66 14.43 -2.16
C LEU A 42 -0.26 14.96 -2.50
N ILE A 43 0.56 14.13 -3.15
CA ILE A 43 1.90 14.51 -3.57
C ILE A 43 1.83 15.46 -4.76
N VAL A 44 1.22 15.06 -5.88
CA VAL A 44 1.31 15.79 -7.15
C VAL A 44 0.53 17.10 -7.16
N ASP A 45 -0.50 17.23 -6.32
CA ASP A 45 -1.27 18.46 -6.14
C ASP A 45 -0.60 19.43 -5.14
N GLY A 46 0.58 19.09 -4.61
CA GLY A 46 1.37 19.95 -3.74
C GLY A 46 0.76 20.15 -2.34
N VAL A 47 -0.04 19.20 -1.85
CA VAL A 47 -0.66 19.30 -0.52
C VAL A 47 0.41 19.39 0.56
N PHE A 48 1.48 18.63 0.43
CA PHE A 48 2.60 18.64 1.38
C PHE A 48 3.51 19.86 1.25
N ASP A 49 3.51 20.58 0.13
CA ASP A 49 4.16 21.89 0.06
C ASP A 49 3.36 22.93 0.84
N ARG A 50 2.02 22.85 0.78
CA ARG A 50 1.11 23.74 1.52
C ARG A 50 1.07 23.44 3.02
N PHE A 51 1.15 22.17 3.38
CA PHE A 51 1.08 21.68 4.75
C PHE A 51 2.27 20.77 5.06
N PRO A 52 3.48 21.33 5.22
CA PRO A 52 4.72 20.55 5.33
C PRO A 52 4.77 19.62 6.54
N THR A 53 4.02 19.92 7.60
CA THR A 53 3.94 19.12 8.82
C THR A 53 2.80 18.09 8.81
N LEU A 54 1.98 18.04 7.75
CA LEU A 54 0.90 17.07 7.63
C LEU A 54 1.47 15.66 7.54
N LYS A 55 0.98 14.75 8.38
CA LYS A 55 1.33 13.33 8.37
C LYS A 55 0.13 12.52 7.90
N VAL A 56 0.36 11.55 7.03
CA VAL A 56 -0.66 10.67 6.47
C VAL A 56 -0.24 9.23 6.71
N VAL A 57 -1.13 8.43 7.30
CA VAL A 57 -0.91 7.01 7.55
C VAL A 57 -1.78 6.21 6.58
N SER A 58 -1.13 5.38 5.77
CA SER A 58 -1.75 4.40 4.88
C SER A 58 -2.03 3.13 5.67
N VAL A 59 -3.32 2.80 5.85
CA VAL A 59 -3.80 1.68 6.67
C VAL A 59 -4.46 0.63 5.77
N GLU A 60 -4.35 -0.66 6.14
CA GLU A 60 -5.06 -1.78 5.49
C GLU A 60 -4.75 -1.92 3.98
N ALA A 61 -3.46 -1.76 3.63
CA ALA A 61 -3.00 -1.82 2.24
C ALA A 61 -1.60 -2.41 2.09
N GLY A 62 -1.03 -2.93 3.19
CA GLY A 62 0.38 -3.27 3.30
C GLY A 62 1.34 -2.10 3.07
N CYS A 63 2.63 -2.40 3.16
CA CYS A 63 3.70 -1.41 2.99
C CYS A 63 4.51 -1.60 1.71
N GLY A 64 4.48 -2.77 1.09
CA GLY A 64 5.35 -3.14 -0.04
C GLY A 64 5.20 -2.26 -1.28
N TYR A 65 4.05 -1.59 -1.46
CA TYR A 65 3.84 -0.69 -2.58
C TYR A 65 4.52 0.67 -2.41
N ALA A 66 5.00 1.01 -1.21
CA ALA A 66 5.58 2.32 -0.92
C ALA A 66 6.82 2.61 -1.77
N ALA A 67 7.75 1.66 -1.86
CA ALA A 67 8.94 1.79 -2.72
C ALA A 67 8.55 1.91 -4.20
N TYR A 68 7.58 1.10 -4.65
CA TYR A 68 7.07 1.20 -6.02
C TYR A 68 6.45 2.58 -6.31
N LEU A 69 5.65 3.13 -5.39
CA LEU A 69 5.08 4.48 -5.52
C LEU A 69 6.19 5.53 -5.69
N MET A 70 7.24 5.47 -4.85
CA MET A 70 8.38 6.38 -4.90
C MET A 70 9.11 6.29 -6.25
N ASP A 71 9.47 5.08 -6.69
CA ASP A 71 10.19 4.87 -7.94
C ASP A 71 9.40 5.35 -9.16
N ARG A 72 8.09 5.04 -9.19
CA ARG A 72 7.21 5.44 -10.29
C ARG A 72 7.07 6.95 -10.38
N LEU A 73 6.84 7.62 -9.26
CA LEU A 73 6.65 9.06 -9.24
C LEU A 73 7.96 9.81 -9.50
N ASP A 74 9.09 9.38 -8.91
CA ASP A 74 10.40 9.99 -9.18
C ASP A 74 10.81 9.84 -10.65
N ALA A 75 10.57 8.66 -11.24
CA ALA A 75 10.85 8.43 -12.66
C ALA A 75 10.04 9.39 -13.54
N LYS A 76 8.77 9.65 -13.22
CA LYS A 76 7.93 10.60 -13.96
C LYS A 76 8.34 12.04 -13.69
N HIS A 77 8.66 12.38 -12.46
CA HIS A 77 9.16 13.70 -12.09
C HIS A 77 10.45 14.06 -12.83
N ARG A 78 11.34 13.10 -13.10
CA ARG A 78 12.55 13.34 -13.91
C ARG A 78 12.24 13.89 -15.32
N PHE A 79 11.17 13.41 -15.95
CA PHE A 79 10.79 13.81 -17.32
C PHE A 79 9.79 14.96 -17.35
N PHE A 80 8.91 15.04 -16.35
CA PHE A 80 7.78 15.97 -16.32
C PHE A 80 7.88 17.01 -15.21
N GLY A 81 9.02 17.09 -14.50
CA GLY A 81 9.25 18.00 -13.37
C GLY A 81 9.03 19.48 -13.73
N ALA A 82 9.35 19.87 -14.97
CA ALA A 82 9.11 21.22 -15.47
C ALA A 82 7.62 21.58 -15.64
N PHE A 83 6.72 20.60 -15.61
CA PHE A 83 5.27 20.77 -15.73
C PHE A 83 4.54 20.65 -14.38
N THR A 84 5.29 20.65 -13.27
CA THR A 84 4.72 20.63 -11.93
C THR A 84 5.32 21.74 -11.08
N ASN A 85 4.61 22.13 -10.02
CA ASN A 85 5.03 23.16 -9.07
C ASN A 85 5.62 22.57 -7.77
N LEU A 86 5.91 21.27 -7.73
CA LEU A 86 6.47 20.64 -6.55
C LEU A 86 7.85 21.21 -6.22
N ALA A 87 8.06 21.53 -4.94
CA ALA A 87 9.34 22.03 -4.46
C ALA A 87 10.42 20.94 -4.34
N ARG A 88 10.02 19.68 -4.19
CA ARG A 88 10.90 18.51 -4.02
C ARG A 88 10.50 17.39 -4.96
N LYS A 89 11.33 16.35 -5.09
CA LYS A 89 10.92 15.14 -5.82
C LYS A 89 9.87 14.35 -5.00
N PRO A 90 8.95 13.62 -5.66
CA PRO A 90 7.89 12.85 -4.99
C PRO A 90 8.34 11.98 -3.82
N SER A 91 9.46 11.25 -3.96
CA SER A 91 9.96 10.38 -2.90
C SER A 91 10.37 11.11 -1.63
N ASP A 92 10.73 12.40 -1.70
CA ASP A 92 11.06 13.18 -0.51
C ASP A 92 9.79 13.48 0.31
N TYR A 93 8.64 13.67 -0.33
CA TYR A 93 7.36 13.82 0.36
C TYR A 93 6.93 12.51 1.02
N VAL A 94 7.08 11.37 0.32
CA VAL A 94 6.79 10.06 0.90
C VAL A 94 7.61 9.86 2.17
N ARG A 95 8.92 10.19 2.12
CA ARG A 95 9.82 10.09 3.27
C ARG A 95 9.64 11.14 4.36
N SER A 96 8.87 12.20 4.15
CA SER A 96 8.62 13.21 5.20
C SER A 96 7.18 13.20 5.74
N ASN A 97 6.21 12.76 4.95
CA ASN A 97 4.79 12.96 5.23
C ASN A 97 3.99 11.65 5.28
N CYS A 98 4.47 10.57 4.67
CA CYS A 98 3.70 9.33 4.54
C CYS A 98 4.24 8.23 5.46
N TYR A 99 3.32 7.47 6.05
CA TYR A 99 3.59 6.28 6.85
C TYR A 99 2.79 5.12 6.30
N PHE A 100 3.33 3.91 6.35
CA PHE A 100 2.69 2.72 5.78
C PHE A 100 2.54 1.64 6.85
N VAL A 101 1.32 1.13 7.00
CA VAL A 101 0.99 0.04 7.91
C VAL A 101 1.19 -1.27 7.17
N ALA A 102 2.17 -2.05 7.62
CA ALA A 102 2.40 -3.41 7.16
C ALA A 102 1.37 -4.37 7.73
N GLU A 103 1.03 -5.39 6.94
CA GLU A 103 0.27 -6.54 7.44
C GLU A 103 1.16 -7.45 8.30
N PRO A 104 0.60 -8.19 9.28
CA PRO A 104 1.40 -9.00 10.21
C PRO A 104 2.37 -9.99 9.54
N GLU A 105 2.01 -10.55 8.39
CA GLU A 105 2.81 -11.56 7.67
C GLU A 105 3.57 -10.97 6.45
N GLU A 106 3.65 -9.64 6.34
CA GLU A 106 4.18 -9.01 5.16
C GLU A 106 5.71 -9.15 5.05
N ARG A 107 6.17 -10.02 4.15
CA ARG A 107 7.60 -10.29 3.93
C ARG A 107 8.42 -9.09 3.43
N SER A 108 7.75 -8.02 2.98
CA SER A 108 8.38 -6.82 2.41
C SER A 108 8.94 -5.86 3.47
N ILE A 109 8.62 -6.05 4.76
CA ILE A 109 8.92 -5.10 5.84
C ILE A 109 10.39 -4.69 5.84
N ASP A 110 11.34 -5.64 5.87
CA ASP A 110 12.77 -5.32 5.93
C ASP A 110 13.23 -4.46 4.74
N ALA A 111 12.82 -4.85 3.53
CA ALA A 111 13.13 -4.10 2.33
C ALA A 111 12.50 -2.70 2.35
N MET A 112 11.31 -2.53 2.93
CA MET A 112 10.67 -1.22 3.05
C MET A 112 11.35 -0.33 4.09
N LEU A 113 11.89 -0.90 5.17
CA LEU A 113 12.71 -0.15 6.12
C LEU A 113 13.95 0.46 5.44
N ASP A 114 14.58 -0.28 4.52
CA ASP A 114 15.72 0.21 3.74
C ASP A 114 15.33 1.24 2.67
N LEU A 115 14.28 0.94 1.89
CA LEU A 115 13.92 1.72 0.70
C LEU A 115 13.14 3.00 1.04
N VAL A 116 12.24 2.91 2.01
CA VAL A 116 11.30 3.98 2.40
C VAL A 116 11.83 4.74 3.62
N GLY A 117 12.31 4.00 4.62
CA GLY A 117 12.89 4.56 5.84
C GLY A 117 12.44 3.81 7.08
N GLU A 118 13.37 3.60 8.02
CA GLU A 118 13.12 2.80 9.22
C GLU A 118 12.02 3.37 10.12
N ASP A 119 11.75 4.68 10.02
CA ASP A 119 10.75 5.41 10.80
C ASP A 119 9.44 5.64 10.03
N ARG A 120 9.24 4.95 8.90
CA ARG A 120 8.05 5.09 8.03
C ARG A 120 7.12 3.87 8.03
N ILE A 121 7.58 2.74 8.57
CA ILE A 121 6.82 1.50 8.60
C ILE A 121 6.22 1.27 9.98
N LEU A 122 4.91 1.08 10.02
CA LEU A 122 4.13 0.64 11.16
C LEU A 122 3.58 -0.75 10.87
N TRP A 123 2.84 -1.33 11.81
CA TRP A 123 2.02 -2.52 11.55
C TRP A 123 0.65 -2.37 12.21
N GLY A 124 -0.31 -3.15 11.72
CA GLY A 124 -1.69 -3.18 12.24
C GLY A 124 -2.24 -4.60 12.21
N SER A 125 -3.14 -4.92 13.14
CA SER A 125 -3.78 -6.24 13.21
C SER A 125 -5.08 -6.35 12.42
N ASP A 126 -5.69 -5.22 12.08
CA ASP A 126 -7.03 -5.09 11.48
C ASP A 126 -8.19 -5.76 12.25
N TYR A 127 -7.95 -6.21 13.49
CA TYR A 127 -8.97 -6.77 14.35
C TYR A 127 -10.13 -5.78 14.60
N PRO A 128 -11.41 -6.19 14.48
CA PRO A 128 -11.92 -7.56 14.33
C PRO A 128 -12.41 -7.92 12.91
N HIS A 129 -11.75 -7.45 11.85
CA HIS A 129 -12.15 -7.76 10.48
C HIS A 129 -12.19 -9.27 10.18
N ILE A 130 -12.96 -9.65 9.16
CA ILE A 130 -13.21 -11.05 8.79
C ILE A 130 -11.93 -11.79 8.38
N ASP A 131 -10.94 -11.07 7.88
CA ASP A 131 -9.62 -11.51 7.45
C ASP A 131 -8.51 -11.18 8.48
N SER A 132 -8.89 -10.72 9.68
CA SER A 132 -7.99 -10.51 10.81
C SER A 132 -7.95 -11.71 11.77
N THR A 133 -6.93 -11.74 12.64
CA THR A 133 -6.77 -12.77 13.68
C THR A 133 -6.26 -12.20 14.99
N LEU A 134 -6.67 -12.79 16.12
CA LEU A 134 -6.13 -12.48 17.44
C LEU A 134 -4.64 -12.83 17.58
N GLU A 135 -4.13 -13.71 16.71
CA GLU A 135 -2.71 -14.10 16.67
C GLU A 135 -1.82 -13.07 15.93
N ALA A 136 -2.39 -11.99 15.38
CA ALA A 136 -1.64 -10.97 14.65
C ALA A 136 -0.40 -10.44 15.40
N PRO A 137 -0.42 -10.25 16.74
CA PRO A 137 0.79 -9.86 17.50
C PRO A 137 1.91 -10.91 17.46
N ASN A 138 1.60 -12.20 17.33
CA ASN A 138 2.61 -13.25 17.20
C ASN A 138 3.16 -13.29 15.77
N LEU A 139 2.27 -13.22 14.77
CA LEU A 139 2.63 -13.20 13.35
C LEU A 139 3.60 -12.06 13.01
N ILE A 140 3.32 -10.82 13.46
CA ILE A 140 4.24 -9.71 13.20
C ILE A 140 5.60 -9.92 13.86
N ARG A 141 5.66 -10.46 15.09
CA ARG A 141 6.93 -10.74 15.79
C ARG A 141 7.77 -11.76 15.04
N GLU A 142 7.13 -12.76 14.44
CA GLU A 142 7.78 -13.76 13.60
C GLU A 142 8.30 -13.13 12.30
N SER A 143 7.48 -12.31 11.62
CA SER A 143 7.86 -11.64 10.37
C SER A 143 9.07 -10.72 10.52
N VAL A 144 9.26 -10.11 11.70
CA VAL A 144 10.41 -9.22 11.96
C VAL A 144 11.53 -9.89 12.77
N ALA A 145 11.46 -11.20 13.03
CA ALA A 145 12.38 -11.87 13.94
C ALA A 145 13.86 -11.74 13.53
N SER A 146 14.15 -11.75 12.22
CA SER A 146 15.50 -11.61 11.66
C SER A 146 16.07 -10.19 11.70
N LEU A 147 15.25 -9.18 11.99
CA LEU A 147 15.70 -7.79 12.00
C LEU A 147 16.59 -7.51 13.22
N SER A 148 17.36 -6.42 13.13
CA SER A 148 18.07 -5.87 14.29
C SER A 148 17.07 -5.49 15.41
N GLU A 149 17.53 -5.49 16.67
CA GLU A 149 16.70 -5.13 17.80
C GLU A 149 16.09 -3.72 17.65
N ALA A 150 16.87 -2.76 17.16
CA ALA A 150 16.39 -1.40 16.90
C ALA A 150 15.25 -1.37 15.87
N ARG A 151 15.39 -2.11 14.76
CA ARG A 151 14.35 -2.20 13.71
C ARG A 151 13.09 -2.91 14.22
N ARG A 152 13.23 -4.00 14.98
CA ARG A 152 12.09 -4.68 15.61
C ARG A 152 11.33 -3.74 16.54
N THR A 153 12.04 -3.05 17.44
CA THR A 153 11.42 -2.08 18.36
C THR A 153 10.73 -0.94 17.62
N ALA A 154 11.33 -0.44 16.53
CA ALA A 154 10.73 0.58 15.69
C ALA A 154 9.40 0.10 15.08
N VAL A 155 9.39 -1.04 14.40
CA VAL A 155 8.19 -1.59 13.73
C VAL A 155 7.12 -1.98 14.74
N LEU A 156 7.47 -2.72 15.81
CA LEU A 156 6.51 -3.30 16.75
C LEU A 156 5.76 -2.27 17.61
N GLY A 157 6.18 -1.01 17.61
CA GLY A 157 5.44 0.06 18.28
C GLY A 157 6.17 1.39 18.37
N GLY A 158 7.50 1.42 18.27
CA GLY A 158 8.28 2.65 18.41
C GLY A 158 7.91 3.73 17.38
N ASN A 159 7.65 3.35 16.14
CA ASN A 159 7.21 4.28 15.09
C ASN A 159 5.78 4.77 15.33
N ALA A 160 4.88 3.87 15.75
CA ALA A 160 3.52 4.23 16.12
C ALA A 160 3.50 5.22 17.29
N ALA A 161 4.30 4.98 18.33
CA ALA A 161 4.40 5.89 19.47
C ALA A 161 4.87 7.29 19.06
N LYS A 162 5.88 7.37 18.19
CA LYS A 162 6.38 8.66 17.67
C LYS A 162 5.35 9.39 16.80
N VAL A 163 4.64 8.69 15.91
CA VAL A 163 3.72 9.35 14.97
C VAL A 163 2.45 9.83 15.67
N PHE A 164 1.94 9.06 16.63
CA PHE A 164 0.71 9.33 17.37
C PHE A 164 0.92 10.06 18.70
N GLY A 165 2.17 10.30 19.12
CA GLY A 165 2.49 10.98 20.38
C GLY A 165 2.11 10.16 21.62
N LEU A 166 2.31 8.84 21.56
CA LEU A 166 2.03 7.93 22.66
C LEU A 166 3.23 7.85 23.62
N PRO A 167 2.98 7.62 24.93
CA PRO A 167 4.03 7.51 25.94
C PRO A 167 4.98 6.32 25.73
#